data_AF-A0A3P7LB74-F1
#
_entry.id   AF-A0A3P7LB74-F1
#
_cell.length_a   1.000
_cell.length_b   1.000
_cell.length_c   1.000
_cell.angle_alpha   90.00
_cell.angle_beta   90.00
_cell.angle_gamma   90.00
#
_symmetry.space_group_name_H-M   'P 1'
#
loop_
_entity.id
_entity.type
_entity.pdbx_description
1 polymer ?
#
loop_
_entity_poly.entity_id
_entity_poly.type
_entity_poly.pdbx_seq_one_letter_code
_entity_poly.pdbx_strand_id
1 'polypeptide(L)'
;MKNKLGQKYFAEFLKGEYSDENILFWQACEELKREKNAEKIEEKARIIYEDFISILSPKEVSLDSRVREIVNTNMSRPSSATFDEAQNQIYTLMQRDSYPR
;
A
#
# COMPACT_ATOMS: atom_id res chain seq x y z
N MET A 1 1.42 11.50 7.72
CA MET A 1 0.97 11.37 9.12
C MET A 1 2.19 11.28 10.04
N LYS A 2 2.30 12.10 11.09
CA LYS A 2 3.44 12.14 12.04
C LYS A 2 3.01 11.68 13.45
N ASN A 3 2.47 10.47 13.59
CA ASN A 3 2.13 9.94 14.91
C ASN A 3 2.98 8.72 15.26
N LYS A 4 3.92 8.90 16.19
CA LYS A 4 4.79 7.86 16.75
C LYS A 4 4.02 6.68 17.37
N LEU A 5 2.75 6.89 17.75
CA LEU A 5 1.86 5.80 18.17
C LEU A 5 1.54 4.82 17.05
N GLY A 6 1.33 5.30 15.81
CA GLY A 6 0.98 4.44 14.68
C GLY A 6 2.10 3.45 14.34
N GLN A 7 3.36 3.90 14.42
CA GLN A 7 4.54 3.05 14.19
C GLN A 7 4.78 2.04 15.32
N LYS A 8 4.50 2.42 16.57
CA LYS A 8 4.74 1.56 17.73
C LYS A 8 3.69 0.46 17.86
N TYR A 9 2.43 0.79 17.57
CA TYR A 9 1.39 -0.23 17.41
C TYR A 9 1.72 -1.15 16.23
N PHE A 10 2.07 -0.63 15.04
CA PHE A 10 2.49 -1.43 13.88
C PHE A 10 3.59 -2.47 14.18
N ALA A 11 4.57 -2.11 15.02
CA ALA A 11 5.70 -2.97 15.35
C ALA A 11 5.33 -4.12 16.31
N GLU A 12 4.44 -3.90 17.28
CA GLU A 12 3.92 -4.98 18.13
C GLU A 12 2.85 -5.83 17.41
N PHE A 13 2.24 -5.29 16.35
CA PHE A 13 1.18 -5.89 15.54
C PHE A 13 1.65 -6.94 14.52
N LEU A 14 2.94 -6.89 14.13
CA LEU A 14 3.61 -7.80 13.20
C LEU A 14 3.85 -9.23 13.73
N LYS A 15 3.49 -9.51 14.99
CA LYS A 15 3.96 -10.72 15.71
C LYS A 15 2.99 -11.90 15.70
N GLY A 16 1.79 -11.75 15.13
CA GLY A 16 0.68 -12.70 15.37
C GLY A 16 0.06 -13.31 14.11
N GLU A 17 -0.60 -12.51 13.27
CA GLU A 17 -1.63 -13.07 12.37
C GLU A 17 -1.80 -12.35 11.01
N TYR A 18 -0.93 -11.42 10.60
CA TYR A 18 -1.15 -10.64 9.38
C TYR A 18 -0.25 -11.04 8.21
N SER A 19 -0.90 -11.20 7.07
CA SER A 19 -0.40 -11.07 5.70
C SER A 19 0.71 -10.01 5.56
N ASP A 20 1.97 -10.46 5.48
CA ASP A 20 3.17 -9.62 5.28
C ASP A 20 3.00 -8.65 4.10
N GLU A 21 2.22 -9.01 3.08
CA GLU A 21 1.95 -8.21 1.89
C GLU A 21 1.29 -6.86 2.16
N ASN A 22 0.39 -6.75 3.14
CA ASN A 22 -0.33 -5.49 3.41
C ASN A 22 0.61 -4.41 3.99
N ILE A 23 1.52 -4.83 4.86
CA ILE A 23 2.51 -3.95 5.48
C ILE A 23 3.58 -3.57 4.47
N LEU A 24 4.07 -4.54 3.70
CA LEU A 24 5.05 -4.29 2.64
C LEU A 24 4.50 -3.33 1.59
N PHE A 25 3.25 -3.51 1.16
CA PHE A 25 2.58 -2.59 0.24
C PHE A 25 2.48 -1.18 0.83
N TRP A 26 2.04 -1.06 2.09
CA TRP A 26 1.92 0.24 2.75
C TRP A 26 3.27 0.97 2.85
N GLN A 27 4.34 0.24 3.18
CA GLN A 27 5.70 0.77 3.22
C GLN A 27 6.18 1.22 1.85
N ALA A 28 5.95 0.41 0.81
CA ALA A 28 6.33 0.76 -0.55
C ALA A 28 5.61 2.04 -1.05
N CYS A 29 4.33 2.20 -0.70
CA CYS A 29 3.58 3.44 -0.96
C CYS A 29 4.19 4.65 -0.23
N GLU A 30 4.57 4.50 1.03
CA GLU A 30 5.25 5.56 1.78
C GLU A 30 6.61 5.96 1.19
N GLU A 31 7.35 5.00 0.63
CA GLU A 31 8.61 5.27 -0.05
C GLU A 31 8.40 6.01 -1.38
N LEU A 32 7.40 5.61 -2.16
CA LEU A 32 7.03 6.30 -3.40
C LEU A 32 6.66 7.77 -3.12
N LYS A 33 5.94 8.04 -2.03
CA LYS A 33 5.55 9.39 -1.62
C LYS A 33 6.72 10.33 -1.31
N ARG A 34 7.87 9.77 -0.92
CA ARG A 34 9.08 10.54 -0.63
C ARG A 34 9.92 10.80 -1.87
N GLU A 35 9.67 10.07 -2.96
CA GLU A 35 10.38 10.25 -4.21
C GLU A 35 9.93 11.54 -4.92
N LYS A 36 10.89 12.25 -5.51
CA LYS A 36 10.65 13.49 -6.26
C LYS A 36 11.09 13.39 -7.71
N ASN A 37 11.94 12.41 -8.03
CA ASN A 37 12.37 12.15 -9.39
C ASN A 37 11.25 11.40 -10.15
N ALA A 38 10.79 11.98 -11.26
CA ALA A 38 9.69 11.44 -12.05
C ALA A 38 9.98 10.04 -12.63
N GLU A 39 11.19 9.80 -13.12
CA GLU A 39 11.60 8.50 -13.66
C GLU A 39 11.58 7.42 -12.57
N LYS A 40 12.10 7.74 -11.38
CA LYS A 40 12.06 6.83 -10.23
C LYS A 40 10.64 6.59 -9.70
N ILE A 41 9.77 7.60 -9.76
CA ILE A 41 8.35 7.43 -9.42
C ILE A 41 7.70 6.43 -10.37
N GLU A 42 7.94 6.56 -11.67
CA GLU A 42 7.38 5.66 -12.67
C GLU A 42 7.89 4.22 -12.49
N GLU A 43 9.19 4.05 -12.29
CA GLU A 43 9.81 2.74 -12.02
C GLU A 43 9.24 2.09 -10.76
N LYS A 44 9.25 2.82 -9.63
CA LYS A 44 8.71 2.32 -8.36
C LYS A 44 7.23 2.02 -8.45
N ALA A 45 6.45 2.85 -9.15
CA ALA A 45 5.03 2.61 -9.31
C ALA A 45 4.74 1.32 -10.10
N ARG A 46 5.53 1.02 -11.14
CA ARG A 46 5.42 -0.26 -11.84
C ARG A 46 5.73 -1.44 -10.91
N ILE A 47 6.81 -1.35 -10.14
CA ILE A 47 7.19 -2.42 -9.20
C ILE A 47 6.08 -2.64 -8.17
N ILE A 48 5.56 -1.57 -7.56
CA ILE A 48 4.47 -1.66 -6.58
C ILE A 48 3.22 -2.30 -7.21
N TYR A 49 2.90 -1.91 -8.45
CA TYR A 49 1.77 -2.48 -9.16
C TYR A 49 1.94 -3.98 -9.42
N GLU A 50 3.09 -4.39 -9.94
CA GLU A 50 3.38 -5.79 -10.24
C GLU A 50 3.41 -6.65 -8.97
N ASP A 51 4.01 -6.17 -7.90
CA ASP A 51 4.15 -6.92 -6.65
C ASP A 51 2.87 -6.99 -5.83
N PHE A 52 2.05 -5.94 -5.80
CA PHE A 52 0.93 -5.87 -4.83
C PHE A 52 -0.44 -5.69 -5.48
N ILE A 53 -0.52 -5.18 -6.70
CA ILE A 53 -1.80 -4.88 -7.37
C ILE A 53 -2.12 -5.89 -8.46
N SER A 54 -1.14 -6.60 -9.02
CA SER A 54 -1.39 -7.60 -10.07
C SER A 54 -2.12 -8.83 -9.51
N ILE A 55 -3.18 -9.31 -10.19
CA ILE A 55 -3.86 -10.59 -9.87
C ILE A 55 -2.93 -11.80 -9.99
N LEU A 56 -1.80 -11.64 -10.66
CA LEU A 56 -0.83 -12.71 -10.86
C LEU A 56 0.24 -12.72 -9.76
N SER A 57 0.25 -11.73 -8.88
CA SER A 57 1.25 -11.65 -7.82
C SER A 57 0.90 -12.57 -6.65
N PRO A 58 1.85 -13.33 -6.11
CA PRO A 58 1.66 -14.05 -4.86
C PRO A 58 1.54 -13.13 -3.63
N LYS A 59 1.82 -11.83 -3.78
CA LYS A 59 1.70 -10.80 -2.73
C LYS A 59 0.56 -9.82 -3.02
N GLU A 60 -0.42 -10.21 -3.84
CA GLU A 60 -1.58 -9.36 -4.14
C GLU A 60 -2.29 -8.93 -2.85
N VAL A 61 -2.49 -7.62 -2.69
CA VAL A 61 -3.26 -7.08 -1.57
C VAL A 61 -4.76 -7.07 -1.91
N SER A 62 -5.59 -7.36 -0.92
CA SER A 62 -7.05 -7.34 -1.08
C SER A 62 -7.57 -5.90 -1.22
N LEU A 63 -7.93 -5.50 -2.44
CA LEU A 63 -8.50 -4.19 -2.76
C LEU A 63 -9.92 -4.30 -3.32
N ASP A 64 -10.73 -3.27 -3.05
CA ASP A 64 -12.06 -3.16 -3.66
C ASP A 64 -11.91 -2.89 -5.16
N SER A 65 -12.82 -3.45 -5.98
CA SER A 65 -12.78 -3.29 -7.44
C SER A 65 -12.70 -1.82 -7.87
N ARG A 66 -13.44 -0.93 -7.19
CA ARG A 66 -13.41 0.52 -7.43
C ARG A 66 -12.02 1.12 -7.22
N VAL A 67 -11.34 0.72 -6.14
CA VAL A 67 -10.00 1.24 -5.80
C VAL A 67 -8.98 0.72 -6.80
N ARG A 68 -9.12 -0.53 -7.23
CA ARG A 68 -8.28 -1.12 -8.28
C ARG A 68 -8.40 -0.38 -9.61
N GLU A 69 -9.62 -0.03 -10.03
CA GLU A 69 -9.85 0.76 -11.24
C GLU A 69 -9.19 2.15 -11.18
N ILE A 70 -9.24 2.80 -10.01
CA ILE A 70 -8.57 4.08 -9.79
C ILE A 70 -7.05 3.93 -9.95
N VAL A 71 -6.45 2.90 -9.33
CA VAL A 71 -5.02 2.61 -9.48
C VAL A 71 -4.67 2.36 -10.95
N ASN A 72 -5.44 1.53 -11.66
CA ASN A 72 -5.22 1.25 -13.08
C ASN A 72 -5.27 2.52 -13.94
N THR A 73 -6.19 3.44 -13.63
CA THR A 73 -6.29 4.74 -14.31
C THR A 73 -5.07 5.61 -14.02
N ASN A 74 -4.66 5.69 -12.75
CA ASN A 74 -3.49 6.46 -12.32
C ASN A 74 -2.17 5.90 -12.87
N MET A 75 -2.10 4.60 -13.16
CA MET A 75 -0.93 3.97 -13.76
C MET A 75 -0.65 4.42 -15.21
N SER A 76 -1.62 5.07 -15.88
CA SER A 76 -1.38 5.71 -17.18
C SER A 76 -0.37 6.87 -17.08
N ARG A 77 -0.34 7.56 -15.94
CA ARG A 77 0.63 8.62 -15.63
C ARG A 77 0.96 8.59 -14.14
N PRO A 78 1.89 7.70 -13.73
CA PRO A 78 2.18 7.50 -12.33
C PRO A 78 2.69 8.77 -11.64
N SER A 79 2.32 8.92 -10.38
CA SER A 79 2.73 10.00 -9.49
C SER A 79 2.99 9.46 -8.09
N SER A 80 3.55 10.29 -7.22
CA SER A 80 3.74 9.95 -5.81
C SER A 80 2.43 9.63 -5.07
N ALA A 81 1.27 10.01 -5.64
CA ALA A 81 -0.07 9.79 -5.09
C ALA A 81 -0.85 8.66 -5.79
N THR A 82 -0.23 7.92 -6.72
CA THR A 82 -0.91 6.88 -7.53
C THR A 82 -1.66 5.85 -6.69
N PHE A 83 -1.11 5.49 -5.52
CA PHE A 83 -1.66 4.46 -4.64
C PHE A 83 -2.34 5.01 -3.38
N ASP A 84 -2.67 6.30 -3.30
CA ASP A 84 -3.21 6.90 -2.07
C ASP A 84 -4.50 6.23 -1.58
N GLU A 85 -5.44 6.01 -2.50
CA GLU A 85 -6.71 5.34 -2.19
C GLU A 85 -6.49 3.87 -1.77
N ALA A 86 -5.61 3.15 -2.47
CA ALA A 86 -5.28 1.77 -2.14
C ALA A 86 -4.57 1.67 -0.78
N GLN A 87 -3.61 2.54 -0.51
CA GLN A 87 -2.89 2.59 0.75
C GLN A 87 -3.83 2.89 1.94
N ASN A 88 -4.79 3.81 1.76
CA ASN A 88 -5.80 4.12 2.78
C ASN A 88 -6.74 2.93 3.03
N GLN A 89 -7.15 2.22 1.99
CA GLN A 89 -7.97 1.02 2.14
C GLN A 89 -7.22 -0.06 2.92
N ILE A 90 -5.97 -0.37 2.53
CA ILE A 90 -5.15 -1.38 3.22
C ILE A 90 -4.88 -0.97 4.66
N TYR A 91 -4.63 0.33 4.91
CA TYR A 91 -4.52 0.84 6.27
C TYR A 91 -5.79 0.61 7.09
N THR A 92 -6.97 0.87 6.52
CA THR A 92 -8.26 0.65 7.18
C THR A 92 -8.54 -0.84 7.41
N LEU A 93 -8.19 -1.69 6.44
CA LEU A 93 -8.29 -3.14 6.53
C LEU A 93 -7.45 -3.64 7.72
N MET A 94 -6.18 -3.22 7.77
CA MET A 94 -5.29 -3.53 8.88
C MET A 94 -5.91 -3.07 10.20
N GLN A 95 -6.34 -1.80 10.32
CA GLN A 95 -6.95 -1.28 11.56
C GLN A 95 -8.19 -2.04 12.02
N ARG A 96 -9.07 -2.44 11.09
CA ARG A 96 -10.32 -3.13 11.41
C ARG A 96 -10.04 -4.55 11.88
N ASP A 97 -9.16 -5.23 11.18
CA ASP A 97 -8.81 -6.60 11.51
C ASP A 97 -7.93 -6.62 12.77
N SER A 98 -7.26 -5.49 13.11
CA SER A 98 -6.45 -5.31 14.32
C SER A 98 -7.21 -5.24 15.64
N TYR A 99 -8.50 -4.95 15.60
CA TYR A 99 -9.29 -4.72 16.80
C TYR A 99 -10.06 -6.00 17.15
N PRO A 100 -9.81 -6.64 18.31
CA PRO A 100 -10.61 -7.78 18.73
C PRO A 100 -12.06 -7.31 18.94
N ARG A 101 -13.02 -8.06 18.39
CA ARG A 101 -14.45 -7.88 18.69
C ARG A 101 -14.75 -8.23 20.15
#